data_AF-A0A7S3TWJ2-F1
#
_entry.id   AF-A0A7S3TWJ2-F1
#
_cell.length_a   1.000
_cell.length_b   1.000
_cell.length_c   1.000
_cell.angle_alpha   90.00
_cell.angle_beta   90.00
_cell.angle_gamma   90.00
#
_symmetry.space_group_name_H-M   'P 1'
#
loop_
_entity.id
_entity.type
_entity.pdbx_description
1 polymer ?
#
loop_
_entity_poly.entity_id
_entity_poly.type
_entity_poly.pdbx_seq_one_letter_code
_entity_poly.pdbx_strand_id
1 'polypeptide(L)'
;VLHRVPTELLQPLAACRPGALVLHAHSRWLGRVDEVYDNVQLAFDDGAICKVLRTSANSLSVHSATMDEQTWFWPSMRVGASKETLRRAKWLKGDFRAAYASKHATVMRVQAAQALVRWLTACPSEGSEAAATIEPPAEMQRPSRLLELHDHHARRCWRLGEHAAIKPEDLHRLRVEHTMASDISDGGHRSQ
;
A
#
# COMPACT_ATOMS: atom_id res chain seq x y z
N VAL A 1 -13.21 -7.71 -25.98
CA VAL A 1 -12.65 -6.50 -26.64
C VAL A 1 -11.81 -5.77 -25.61
N LEU A 2 -10.50 -5.60 -25.85
CA LEU A 2 -9.62 -4.83 -24.96
C LEU A 2 -9.72 -3.35 -25.38
N HIS A 3 -10.24 -2.50 -24.51
CA HIS A 3 -10.30 -1.06 -24.75
C HIS A 3 -8.99 -0.42 -24.27
N ARG A 4 -8.39 0.44 -25.10
CA ARG A 4 -7.30 1.30 -24.66
C ARG A 4 -7.85 2.33 -23.67
N VAL A 5 -7.36 2.30 -22.44
CA VAL A 5 -7.67 3.28 -21.41
C VAL A 5 -6.54 4.31 -21.37
N PRO A 6 -6.82 5.62 -21.47
CA PRO A 6 -5.82 6.66 -21.26
C PRO A 6 -5.11 6.48 -19.91
N THR A 7 -3.79 6.64 -19.89
CA THR A 7 -3.01 6.33 -18.67
C THR A 7 -3.31 7.32 -17.55
N GLU A 8 -3.77 8.54 -17.89
CA GLU A 8 -4.16 9.57 -16.93
C GLU A 8 -5.42 9.19 -16.13
N LEU A 9 -6.24 8.28 -16.67
CA LEU A 9 -7.43 7.76 -16.00
C LEU A 9 -7.14 6.54 -15.12
N LEU A 10 -5.92 5.99 -15.20
CA LEU A 10 -5.53 4.84 -14.41
C LEU A 10 -5.09 5.30 -13.02
N GLN A 11 -5.82 4.86 -12.01
CA GLN A 11 -5.42 5.05 -10.62
C GLN A 11 -4.65 3.83 -10.10
N PRO A 12 -3.63 4.05 -9.26
CA PRO A 12 -3.03 2.98 -8.47
C PRO A 12 -4.07 2.14 -7.72
N LEU A 13 -4.07 0.82 -7.96
CA LEU A 13 -4.92 -0.10 -7.21
C LEU A 13 -4.44 -0.28 -5.75
N ALA A 14 -3.12 -0.13 -5.52
CA ALA A 14 -2.49 -0.21 -4.22
C ALA A 14 -1.99 1.17 -3.80
N ALA A 15 -2.38 1.59 -2.60
CA ALA A 15 -1.84 2.77 -1.92
C ALA A 15 -0.46 2.46 -1.34
N CYS A 16 0.48 3.40 -1.45
CA CYS A 16 1.89 3.25 -1.10
C CYS A 16 2.55 2.13 -1.91
N ARG A 17 3.40 2.49 -2.87
CA ARG A 17 4.23 1.54 -3.63
C ARG A 17 5.70 1.71 -3.28
N PRO A 18 6.54 0.66 -3.38
CA PRO A 18 7.98 0.84 -3.40
C PRO A 18 8.40 1.90 -4.43
N GLY A 19 9.31 2.77 -4.03
CA GLY A 19 9.72 3.96 -4.78
C GLY A 19 8.84 5.18 -4.57
N ALA A 20 7.66 5.04 -3.96
CA ALA A 20 6.73 6.16 -3.86
C ALA A 20 7.22 7.24 -2.91
N LEU A 21 7.10 8.51 -3.32
CA LEU A 21 7.34 9.64 -2.43
C LEU A 21 6.10 9.90 -1.58
N VAL A 22 6.33 10.04 -0.27
CA VAL A 22 5.28 10.21 0.72
C VAL A 22 5.60 11.35 1.68
N LEU A 23 4.57 12.09 2.09
CA LEU A 23 4.63 13.00 3.21
C LEU A 23 3.99 12.36 4.44
N HIS A 24 4.68 12.42 5.58
CA HIS A 24 4.04 12.06 6.84
C HIS A 24 3.00 13.12 7.19
N ALA A 25 1.75 12.70 7.39
CA ALA A 25 0.60 13.61 7.53
C ALA A 25 0.73 14.59 8.70
N HIS A 26 1.47 14.23 9.75
CA HIS A 26 1.56 14.98 11.00
C HIS A 26 2.92 15.66 11.19
N SER A 27 4.02 14.92 11.04
CA SER A 27 5.36 15.43 11.30
C SER A 27 5.95 16.23 10.14
N ARG A 28 5.29 16.23 8.97
CA ARG A 28 5.74 16.93 7.76
C ARG A 28 7.09 16.45 7.25
N TRP A 29 7.39 15.16 7.36
CA TRP A 29 8.59 14.58 6.77
C TRP A 29 8.30 14.05 5.38
N LEU A 30 9.20 14.37 4.43
CA LEU A 30 9.26 13.74 3.12
C LEU A 30 10.07 12.46 3.23
N GLY A 31 9.52 11.37 2.72
CA GLY A 31 10.17 10.09 2.65
C GLY A 31 9.93 9.38 1.33
N ARG A 32 10.68 8.30 1.12
CA ARG A 32 10.47 7.35 0.03
C ARG A 32 10.11 6.00 0.62
N VAL A 33 9.06 5.38 0.10
CA VAL A 33 8.70 4.01 0.45
C VAL A 33 9.72 3.06 -0.14
N ASP A 34 10.43 2.32 0.71
CA ASP A 34 11.36 1.28 0.27
C ASP A 34 10.64 -0.07 0.12
N GLU A 35 9.77 -0.41 1.06
CA GLU A 35 9.01 -1.67 1.05
C GLU A 35 7.55 -1.48 1.50
N VAL A 36 6.67 -2.37 1.05
CA VAL A 36 5.26 -2.39 1.42
C VAL A 36 4.90 -3.80 1.87
N TYR A 37 4.20 -3.88 2.99
CA TYR A 37 3.73 -5.12 3.58
C TYR A 37 2.21 -5.17 3.47
N ASP A 38 1.71 -6.10 2.67
CA ASP A 38 0.30 -6.23 2.38
C ASP A 38 -0.40 -7.21 3.30
N ASN A 39 -1.67 -6.94 3.58
CA ASN A 39 -2.59 -7.98 3.99
C ASN A 39 -3.29 -8.53 2.75
N VAL A 40 -3.14 -9.82 2.50
CA VAL A 40 -3.69 -10.50 1.33
C VAL A 40 -4.75 -11.50 1.76
N GLN A 41 -5.97 -11.34 1.25
CA GLN A 41 -7.06 -12.27 1.47
C GLN A 41 -7.07 -13.31 0.34
N LEU A 42 -7.06 -14.58 0.71
CA LEU A 42 -7.00 -15.73 -0.19
C LEU A 42 -8.29 -16.55 -0.06
N ALA A 43 -8.80 -17.01 -1.19
CA ALA A 43 -9.90 -17.98 -1.27
C ALA A 43 -9.41 -19.26 -1.97
N PHE A 44 -9.70 -20.40 -1.36
CA PHE A 44 -9.44 -21.72 -1.94
C PHE A 44 -10.69 -22.23 -2.68
N ASP A 45 -10.48 -23.17 -3.60
CA ASP A 45 -11.54 -23.68 -4.49
C ASP A 45 -12.63 -24.45 -3.72
N ASP A 46 -12.33 -24.93 -2.51
CA ASP A 46 -13.33 -25.53 -1.59
C ASP A 46 -14.08 -24.49 -0.74
N GLY A 47 -13.87 -23.20 -1.01
CA GLY A 47 -14.55 -22.09 -0.35
C GLY A 47 -13.98 -21.70 1.00
N ALA A 48 -12.84 -22.25 1.42
CA ALA A 48 -12.10 -21.77 2.58
C ALA A 48 -11.44 -20.42 2.31
N ILE A 49 -11.35 -19.56 3.32
CA ILE A 49 -10.86 -18.18 3.19
C ILE A 49 -9.90 -17.88 4.33
N CYS A 50 -8.72 -17.35 4.00
CA CYS A 50 -7.77 -16.86 5.00
C CYS A 50 -7.20 -15.49 4.60
N LYS A 51 -6.62 -14.79 5.58
CA LYS A 51 -5.94 -13.51 5.41
C LYS A 51 -4.50 -13.67 5.88
N VAL A 52 -3.56 -13.59 4.94
CA VAL A 52 -2.14 -13.53 5.20
C VAL A 52 -1.79 -12.09 5.58
N LEU A 53 -1.12 -11.89 6.71
CA LEU A 53 -0.88 -10.57 7.27
C LEU A 53 0.57 -10.13 7.02
N ARG A 54 0.76 -8.85 6.70
CA ARG A 54 2.06 -8.20 6.52
C ARG A 54 3.01 -9.00 5.63
N THR A 55 2.49 -9.44 4.51
CA THR A 55 3.19 -10.22 3.50
C THR A 55 4.00 -9.25 2.64
N SER A 56 5.30 -9.48 2.50
CA SER A 56 6.15 -8.72 1.56
C SER A 56 5.97 -9.24 0.13
N ALA A 57 6.52 -8.53 -0.86
CA ALA A 57 6.65 -9.08 -2.21
C ALA A 57 7.34 -10.46 -2.15
N ASN A 58 6.83 -11.43 -2.93
CA ASN A 58 7.34 -12.81 -3.06
C ASN A 58 7.10 -13.77 -1.88
N SER A 59 6.40 -13.34 -0.83
CA SER A 59 6.02 -14.23 0.28
C SER A 59 4.97 -15.29 -0.10
N LEU A 60 4.27 -15.09 -1.21
CA LEU A 60 3.36 -16.05 -1.84
C LEU A 60 3.93 -16.42 -3.21
N SER A 61 3.83 -17.69 -3.59
CA SER A 61 4.33 -18.18 -4.88
C SER A 61 3.35 -17.82 -5.99
N VAL A 62 3.78 -16.97 -6.91
CA VAL A 62 2.97 -16.55 -8.06
C VAL A 62 3.04 -17.61 -9.16
N HIS A 63 1.90 -18.03 -9.70
CA HIS A 63 1.83 -18.96 -10.82
C HIS A 63 1.67 -18.21 -12.14
N SER A 64 2.70 -17.49 -12.56
CA SER A 64 2.77 -16.90 -13.90
C SER A 64 4.21 -16.79 -14.37
N ALA A 65 4.47 -17.32 -15.58
CA ALA A 65 5.81 -17.37 -16.17
C ALA A 65 6.31 -16.01 -16.69
N THR A 66 5.44 -15.00 -16.75
CA THR A 66 5.73 -13.67 -17.31
C THR A 66 5.86 -12.60 -16.23
N MET A 67 6.08 -13.00 -14.98
CA MET A 67 6.02 -12.10 -13.84
C MET A 67 7.37 -11.90 -13.20
N ASP A 68 7.76 -10.63 -13.11
CA ASP A 68 9.05 -10.20 -12.55
C ASP A 68 9.14 -10.50 -11.04
N GLU A 69 10.37 -10.55 -10.53
CA GLU A 69 10.73 -10.85 -9.14
C GLU A 69 10.17 -9.86 -8.09
N GLN A 70 9.43 -8.83 -8.49
CA GLN A 70 8.74 -7.89 -7.58
C GLN A 70 7.26 -7.80 -7.91
N THR A 71 6.63 -8.97 -8.00
CA THR A 71 5.21 -9.04 -8.31
C THR A 71 4.36 -8.61 -7.12
N TRP A 72 3.60 -7.54 -7.29
CA TRP A 72 2.55 -7.15 -6.35
C TRP A 72 1.29 -7.99 -6.57
N PHE A 73 0.58 -8.28 -5.50
CA PHE A 73 -0.67 -9.07 -5.58
C PHE A 73 -1.82 -8.20 -6.09
N TRP A 74 -2.71 -8.79 -6.89
CA TRP A 74 -3.98 -8.15 -7.29
C TRP A 74 -5.13 -9.15 -7.24
N PRO A 75 -6.40 -8.69 -7.18
CA PRO A 75 -7.56 -9.58 -7.18
C PRO A 75 -7.62 -10.51 -8.40
N SER A 76 -8.08 -11.74 -8.21
CA SER A 76 -8.15 -12.82 -9.20
C SER A 76 -6.83 -13.51 -9.53
N MET A 77 -5.71 -13.03 -8.98
CA MET A 77 -4.41 -13.67 -9.14
C MET A 77 -4.38 -15.06 -8.47
N ARG A 78 -3.79 -16.05 -9.14
CA ARG A 78 -3.57 -17.39 -8.56
C ARG A 78 -2.19 -17.47 -7.92
N VAL A 79 -2.19 -17.81 -6.64
CA VAL A 79 -1.00 -17.87 -5.81
C VAL A 79 -0.98 -19.16 -4.99
N GLY A 80 0.22 -19.65 -4.66
CA GLY A 80 0.44 -20.64 -3.62
C GLY A 80 1.03 -19.99 -2.38
N ALA A 81 1.01 -20.72 -1.27
CA ALA A 81 1.56 -20.25 0.00
C ALA A 81 2.22 -21.40 0.74
N SER A 82 3.33 -21.12 1.42
CA SER A 82 3.98 -22.14 2.25
C SER A 82 3.08 -22.55 3.43
N LYS A 83 3.34 -23.74 3.96
CA LYS A 83 2.65 -24.28 5.13
C LYS A 83 2.76 -23.32 6.33
N GLU A 84 3.93 -22.73 6.53
CA GLU A 84 4.25 -21.81 7.62
C GLU A 84 3.47 -20.50 7.49
N THR A 85 3.38 -19.98 6.27
CA THR A 85 2.59 -18.77 5.96
C THR A 85 1.11 -19.01 6.25
N LEU A 86 0.56 -20.14 5.78
CA LEU A 86 -0.84 -20.49 5.99
C LEU A 86 -1.18 -20.79 7.45
N ARG A 87 -0.24 -21.35 8.21
CA ARG A 87 -0.40 -21.60 9.65
C ARG A 87 -0.48 -20.30 10.46
N ARG A 88 0.24 -19.25 10.05
CA ARG A 88 0.17 -17.91 10.68
C ARG A 88 -0.95 -17.03 10.14
N ALA A 89 -1.62 -17.44 9.08
CA ALA A 89 -2.72 -16.69 8.49
C ALA A 89 -3.94 -16.66 9.42
N LYS A 90 -4.73 -15.59 9.33
CA LYS A 90 -6.03 -15.51 9.99
C LYS A 90 -7.07 -16.20 9.12
N TRP A 91 -7.61 -17.33 9.55
CA TRP A 91 -8.69 -18.01 8.83
C TRP A 91 -10.02 -17.31 9.10
N LEU A 92 -10.70 -16.90 8.02
CA LEU A 92 -11.99 -16.20 8.05
C LEU A 92 -13.15 -17.17 7.79
N LYS A 93 -12.89 -18.25 7.05
CA LYS A 93 -13.82 -19.36 6.81
C LYS A 93 -13.03 -20.66 6.67
N GLY A 94 -13.42 -21.69 7.42
CA GLY A 94 -12.66 -22.92 7.56
C GLY A 94 -11.40 -22.74 8.41
N ASP A 95 -10.53 -23.73 8.40
CA ASP A 95 -9.32 -23.78 9.24
C ASP A 95 -8.10 -24.24 8.43
N PHE A 96 -6.91 -23.97 8.96
CA PHE A 96 -5.67 -24.45 8.36
C PHE A 96 -5.66 -25.98 8.22
N ARG A 97 -5.37 -26.44 7.01
CA ARG A 97 -5.07 -27.84 6.67
C ARG A 97 -3.77 -27.89 5.89
N ALA A 98 -2.89 -28.85 6.21
CA ALA A 98 -1.60 -28.98 5.56
C ALA A 98 -1.70 -29.15 4.03
N ALA A 99 -2.78 -29.78 3.55
CA ALA A 99 -3.06 -29.96 2.12
C ALA A 99 -3.25 -28.64 1.35
N TYR A 100 -3.48 -27.50 2.02
CA TYR A 100 -3.57 -26.20 1.34
C TYR A 100 -2.21 -25.69 0.86
N ALA A 101 -1.09 -26.15 1.44
CA ALA A 101 0.25 -25.72 1.01
C ALA A 101 0.62 -26.20 -0.41
N SER A 102 -0.04 -27.26 -0.90
CA SER A 102 0.12 -27.77 -2.27
C SER A 102 -1.03 -27.35 -3.19
N LYS A 103 -1.94 -26.47 -2.73
CA LYS A 103 -3.06 -25.97 -3.53
C LYS A 103 -2.83 -24.50 -3.89
N HIS A 104 -3.46 -24.09 -4.99
CA HIS A 104 -3.56 -22.69 -5.34
C HIS A 104 -4.75 -22.04 -4.63
N ALA A 105 -4.60 -20.77 -4.31
CA ALA A 105 -5.66 -19.90 -3.85
C ALA A 105 -5.79 -18.71 -4.82
N THR A 106 -6.99 -18.14 -4.87
CA THR A 106 -7.27 -16.90 -5.58
C THR A 106 -7.15 -15.73 -4.60
N VAL A 107 -6.38 -14.72 -4.99
CA VAL A 107 -6.33 -13.44 -4.27
C VAL A 107 -7.69 -12.75 -4.42
N MET A 108 -8.35 -12.49 -3.30
CA MET A 108 -9.65 -11.82 -3.27
C MET A 108 -9.51 -10.31 -3.08
N ARG A 109 -8.58 -9.92 -2.21
CA ARG A 109 -8.35 -8.53 -1.80
C ARG A 109 -6.92 -8.35 -1.34
N VAL A 110 -6.37 -7.18 -1.64
CA VAL A 110 -5.04 -6.74 -1.19
C VAL A 110 -5.21 -5.40 -0.51
N GLN A 111 -4.53 -5.21 0.62
CA GLN A 111 -4.56 -3.97 1.37
C GLN A 111 -3.19 -3.73 1.98
N ALA A 112 -2.57 -2.59 1.65
CA ALA A 112 -1.35 -2.14 2.31
C ALA A 112 -1.58 -2.05 3.82
N ALA A 113 -0.79 -2.79 4.58
CA ALA A 113 -0.87 -2.82 6.03
C ALA A 113 0.15 -1.88 6.65
N GLN A 114 1.38 -1.94 6.14
CA GLN A 114 2.49 -1.11 6.56
C GLN A 114 3.40 -0.80 5.38
N ALA A 115 4.13 0.31 5.48
CA ALA A 115 5.16 0.70 4.54
C ALA A 115 6.43 1.02 5.33
N LEU A 116 7.57 0.51 4.85
CA LEU A 116 8.89 0.94 5.31
C LEU A 116 9.26 2.20 4.54
N VAL A 117 9.46 3.30 5.26
CA VAL A 117 9.73 4.62 4.68
C VAL A 117 11.12 5.08 5.09
N ARG A 118 11.94 5.37 4.09
CA ARG A 118 13.19 6.10 4.25
C ARG A 118 12.91 7.58 4.27
N TRP A 119 13.06 8.20 5.43
CA TRP A 119 12.90 9.65 5.58
C TRP A 119 14.07 10.40 4.95
N LEU A 120 13.77 11.37 4.10
CA LEU A 120 14.75 12.13 3.33
C LEU A 120 15.01 13.49 3.96
N THR A 121 13.96 14.21 4.33
CA THR A 121 14.06 15.55 4.89
C THR A 121 12.77 15.98 5.59
N ALA A 122 12.90 16.85 6.59
CA ALA A 122 11.76 17.58 7.14
C ALA A 122 11.33 18.67 6.14
N CYS A 123 10.04 18.77 5.84
CA CYS A 123 9.51 19.87 5.04
C CYS A 123 9.18 21.05 5.97
N PRO A 124 9.93 22.17 5.90
CA PRO A 124 9.59 23.36 6.67
C PRO A 124 8.22 23.90 6.22
N SER A 125 7.38 24.30 7.17
CA SER A 125 6.17 25.07 6.89
C SER A 125 6.47 26.55 7.09
N GLU A 126 6.48 27.33 6.01
CA GLU A 126 6.44 28.79 6.10
C GLU A 126 5.05 29.20 6.63
N GLY A 127 4.99 29.72 7.86
CA GLY A 127 3.76 30.15 8.54
C GLY A 127 3.08 29.07 9.41
N SER A 128 3.18 29.25 10.74
CA SER A 128 2.52 28.60 11.91
C SER A 128 1.43 27.53 11.65
N GLU A 129 1.35 26.38 12.33
CA GLU A 129 1.22 26.21 13.80
C GLU A 129 1.94 24.99 14.41
N ALA A 130 2.61 24.15 13.64
CA ALA A 130 3.52 23.14 14.18
C ALA A 130 4.71 22.99 13.25
N ALA A 131 5.89 23.44 13.72
CA ALA A 131 7.14 23.19 13.02
C ALA A 131 7.28 21.68 12.76
N ALA A 132 7.78 21.31 11.58
CA ALA A 132 8.19 19.93 11.32
C ALA A 132 9.10 19.47 12.47
N THR A 133 8.84 18.28 13.02
CA THR A 133 9.69 17.76 14.09
C THR A 133 11.11 17.64 13.55
N ILE A 134 12.12 18.08 14.33
CA ILE A 134 13.53 17.95 13.94
C ILE A 134 13.90 16.47 13.76
N GLU A 135 13.22 15.58 14.47
CA GLU A 135 13.41 14.14 14.36
C GLU A 135 12.45 13.50 13.35
N PRO A 136 12.96 12.55 12.52
CA PRO A 136 12.14 11.79 11.61
C PRO A 136 11.18 10.86 12.37
N PRO A 137 9.99 10.57 11.82
CA PRO A 137 9.13 9.51 12.35
C PRO A 137 9.81 8.14 12.34
N ALA A 138 9.16 7.16 12.98
CA ALA A 138 9.53 5.76 12.79
C ALA A 138 9.51 5.40 11.29
N GLU A 139 10.44 4.56 10.84
CA GLU A 139 10.51 4.15 9.43
C GLU A 139 9.30 3.31 9.03
N MET A 140 8.83 2.43 9.93
CA MET A 140 7.66 1.60 9.70
C MET A 140 6.37 2.39 9.95
N GLN A 141 5.64 2.71 8.89
CA GLN A 141 4.43 3.53 8.94
C GLN A 141 3.20 2.77 8.50
N ARG A 142 2.04 3.19 9.01
CA ARG A 142 0.74 2.77 8.44
C ARG A 142 0.46 3.64 7.21
N PRO A 143 -0.11 3.08 6.12
CA PRO A 143 -0.47 3.88 4.94
C PRO A 143 -1.38 5.07 5.27
N SER A 144 -2.25 4.96 6.27
CA SER A 144 -3.11 6.07 6.73
C SER A 144 -2.36 7.26 7.36
N ARG A 145 -1.06 7.12 7.62
CA ARG A 145 -0.19 8.22 8.10
C ARG A 145 0.62 8.85 6.97
N LEU A 146 0.51 8.30 5.77
CA LEU A 146 1.29 8.68 4.60
C LEU A 146 0.37 9.30 3.55
N LEU A 147 0.78 10.46 3.06
CA LEU A 147 0.19 11.09 1.89
C LEU A 147 1.13 10.84 0.71
N GLU A 148 0.74 9.93 -0.19
CA GLU A 148 1.49 9.66 -1.42
C GLU A 148 1.40 10.85 -2.39
N LEU A 149 2.50 11.23 -3.02
CA LEU A 149 2.56 12.42 -3.89
C LEU A 149 2.24 12.05 -5.34
N HIS A 150 0.97 11.91 -5.73
CA HIS A 150 0.56 11.13 -6.92
C HIS A 150 1.16 11.55 -8.30
N ASP A 151 1.75 12.75 -8.42
CA ASP A 151 2.43 13.24 -9.63
C ASP A 151 3.91 12.81 -9.78
N HIS A 152 4.47 12.04 -8.83
CA HIS A 152 5.78 11.42 -9.00
C HIS A 152 5.66 10.16 -9.89
N HIS A 153 5.58 10.34 -11.20
CA HIS A 153 5.79 9.19 -12.07
C HIS A 153 7.20 8.65 -11.86
N ALA A 154 7.36 7.33 -11.82
CA ALA A 154 8.68 6.66 -11.82
C ALA A 154 9.57 7.05 -13.03
N ARG A 155 9.04 7.79 -14.01
CA ARG A 155 9.77 8.40 -15.15
C ARG A 155 10.07 9.89 -15.00
N ARG A 156 9.70 10.52 -13.88
CA ARG A 156 10.09 11.88 -13.46
C ARG A 156 10.93 11.79 -12.19
N CYS A 157 11.98 10.97 -12.24
CA CYS A 157 12.86 10.71 -11.12
C CYS A 157 13.48 12.03 -10.65
N TRP A 158 13.15 12.43 -9.42
CA TRP A 158 13.82 13.54 -8.77
C TRP A 158 15.31 13.19 -8.63
N ARG A 159 16.19 14.02 -9.18
CA ARG A 159 17.64 13.85 -9.05
C ARG A 159 18.08 14.21 -7.63
N LEU A 160 19.22 13.68 -7.20
CA LEU A 160 19.85 14.09 -5.95
C LEU A 160 20.04 15.62 -5.95
N GLY A 161 19.36 16.33 -5.05
CA GLY A 161 19.38 17.79 -4.94
C GLY A 161 18.13 18.52 -5.47
N GLU A 162 17.14 17.81 -6.03
CA GLU A 162 15.84 18.40 -6.33
C GLU A 162 14.94 18.37 -5.09
N HIS A 163 14.28 19.50 -4.78
CA HIS A 163 13.43 19.66 -3.59
C HIS A 163 11.98 19.96 -3.96
N ALA A 164 11.04 19.17 -3.44
CA ALA A 164 9.63 19.41 -3.66
C ALA A 164 9.17 20.62 -2.84
N ALA A 165 8.70 21.66 -3.52
CA ALA A 165 7.99 22.77 -2.90
C ALA A 165 6.49 22.52 -3.08
N ILE A 166 5.79 22.25 -1.99
CA ILE A 166 4.33 22.25 -1.96
C ILE A 166 3.88 23.63 -1.48
N LYS A 167 2.97 24.26 -2.23
CA LYS A 167 2.39 25.53 -1.80
C LYS A 167 1.40 25.29 -0.66
N PRO A 168 1.23 26.23 0.28
CA PRO A 168 0.30 26.08 1.41
C PRO A 168 -1.13 25.71 0.98
N GLU A 169 -1.61 26.26 -0.14
CA GLU A 169 -2.92 25.98 -0.71
C GLU A 169 -3.08 24.53 -1.21
N ASP A 170 -2.03 23.96 -1.81
CA ASP A 170 -2.04 22.57 -2.29
C ASP A 170 -1.93 21.59 -1.12
N LEU A 171 -1.18 21.96 -0.08
CA LEU A 171 -1.13 21.19 1.16
C LEU A 171 -2.50 21.13 1.86
N HIS A 172 -3.23 22.25 1.86
CA HIS A 172 -4.58 22.31 2.42
C HIS A 172 -5.55 21.44 1.62
N ARG A 173 -5.52 21.52 0.28
CA ARG A 173 -6.35 20.71 -0.62
C ARG A 173 -6.14 19.21 -0.39
N LEU A 174 -4.88 18.76 -0.36
CA LEU A 174 -4.54 17.35 -0.14
C LEU A 174 -5.00 16.85 1.23
N ARG A 175 -4.99 17.69 2.26
CA ARG A 175 -5.54 17.33 3.58
C ARG A 175 -7.05 17.12 3.53
N VAL A 176 -7.78 18.03 2.87
CA VAL A 176 -9.24 17.94 2.73
C VAL A 176 -9.64 16.68 1.95
N GLU A 177 -8.97 16.42 0.82
CA GLU A 177 -9.22 15.21 0.01
C GLU A 177 -8.96 13.92 0.81
N HIS A 178 -7.91 13.89 1.63
CA HIS A 178 -7.61 12.75 2.48
C HIS A 178 -8.68 12.51 3.55
N THR A 179 -9.15 13.56 4.23
CA THR A 179 -10.20 13.46 5.25
C THR A 179 -11.52 12.97 4.64
N MET A 180 -11.88 13.48 3.46
CA MET A 180 -13.08 13.02 2.73
C MET A 180 -12.96 11.55 2.32
N ALA A 181 -11.79 11.10 1.87
CA ALA A 181 -11.56 9.71 1.51
C ALA A 181 -11.62 8.76 2.74
N SER A 182 -11.18 9.21 3.92
CA SER A 182 -11.30 8.42 5.16
C SER A 182 -12.75 8.30 5.64
N ASP A 183 -13.56 9.35 5.54
CA ASP A 183 -14.96 9.35 6.00
C ASP A 183 -15.84 8.44 5.13
N ILE A 184 -15.57 8.40 3.82
CA ILE A 184 -16.26 7.48 2.90
C ILE A 184 -15.95 6.01 3.24
N SER A 185 -14.75 5.73 3.78
CA SER A 185 -14.35 4.37 4.15
C SER A 185 -14.93 3.89 5.49
N ASP A 186 -15.32 4.81 6.38
CA ASP A 186 -15.88 4.50 7.70
C ASP A 186 -17.43 4.53 7.72
N GLY A 187 -18.06 5.16 6.71
CA GLY A 187 -19.51 5.20 6.53
C GLY A 187 -20.17 3.86 6.12
N GLY A 188 -19.40 2.81 5.88
CA GLY A 188 -19.90 1.49 5.43
C GLY A 188 -20.40 0.56 6.55
N HIS A 189 -20.31 0.96 7.82
CA HIS A 189 -20.79 0.17 8.96
C HIS A 189 -21.72 0.98 9.86
N ARG A 190 -22.89 1.35 9.33
CA ARG A 190 -24.13 1.54 10.10
C ARG A 190 -25.32 1.55 9.13
N SER A 191 -26.37 0.79 9.49
CA SER A 191 -27.63 0.51 8.75
C SER A 191 -27.50 -0.69 7.79
N GLN A 192 -28.19 -1.82 7.94
CA GLN A 192 -29.30 -2.27 8.80
C GLN A 192 -29.07 -3.72 9.23
#